data_AF-T0S2B7-F1
#
_entry.id   AF-T0S2B7-F1
#
_cell.length_a   1.000
_cell.length_b   1.000
_cell.length_c   1.000
_cell.angle_alpha   90.00
_cell.angle_beta   90.00
_cell.angle_gamma   90.00
#
_symmetry.space_group_name_H-M   'P 1'
#
loop_
_entity.id
_entity.type
_entity.pdbx_description
1 polymer ?
#
loop_
_entity_poly.entity_id
_entity_poly.type
_entity_poly.pdbx_seq_one_letter_code
_entity_poly.pdbx_strand_id
1 'polypeptide(L)'
;YSFGYDFGWDTEFGGIYNEVNRDGEATKTAKRIWPETEALKAHLCLYRIKQDEKYLERAKAQKDFTLKYRLNENNSWKEHLSRDLKDETDLHPSTTAYHLLMGFLEWIKNE
;
A
#
# COMPACT_ATOMS: atom_id res chain seq x y z
N TYR A 1 11.89 3.05 -7.46
CA TYR A 1 11.53 2.11 -6.38
C TYR A 1 12.10 2.56 -5.04
N SER A 2 13.43 2.62 -4.85
CA SER A 2 14.05 2.98 -3.55
C SER A 2 13.51 4.29 -2.99
N PHE A 3 13.53 5.38 -3.77
CA PHE A 3 12.98 6.67 -3.36
C PHE A 3 11.53 6.58 -2.83
N GLY A 4 10.64 5.88 -3.54
CA GLY A 4 9.25 5.72 -3.10
C GLY A 4 9.11 4.88 -1.83
N TYR A 5 10.00 3.90 -1.62
CA TYR A 5 10.02 3.09 -0.40
C TYR A 5 10.62 3.87 0.79
N ASP A 6 11.72 4.59 0.56
CA ASP A 6 12.48 5.27 1.61
C ASP A 6 11.75 6.53 2.12
N PHE A 7 11.03 7.24 1.25
CA PHE A 7 10.36 8.51 1.59
C PHE A 7 8.83 8.42 1.58
N GLY A 8 8.25 7.43 0.91
CA GLY A 8 6.79 7.31 0.80
C GLY A 8 6.12 6.66 2.01
N TRP A 9 6.86 5.89 2.81
CA TRP A 9 6.32 5.19 3.97
C TRP A 9 6.27 6.08 5.21
N ASP A 10 5.11 6.17 5.85
CA ASP A 10 4.92 6.87 7.11
C ASP A 10 5.52 6.05 8.25
N THR A 11 6.70 6.45 8.76
CA THR A 11 7.36 5.71 9.84
C THR A 11 6.65 5.83 11.19
N GLU A 12 5.73 6.78 11.35
CA GLU A 12 5.00 7.01 12.60
C GLU A 12 3.71 6.18 12.67
N PHE A 13 2.89 6.24 11.61
CA PHE A 13 1.59 5.54 11.57
C PHE A 13 1.59 4.29 10.68
N GLY A 14 2.62 4.08 9.85
CA GLY A 14 2.61 3.09 8.77
C GLY A 14 1.77 3.53 7.57
N GLY A 15 1.90 2.84 6.44
CA GLY A 15 1.17 3.15 5.21
C GLY A 15 1.88 4.20 4.35
N ILE A 16 1.38 4.36 3.12
CA ILE A 16 2.07 5.17 2.10
C ILE A 16 1.38 6.53 1.93
N TYR A 17 2.16 7.61 2.05
CA TYR A 17 1.69 8.96 1.77
C TYR A 17 1.18 9.08 0.33
N ASN A 18 0.15 9.89 0.12
CA ASN A 18 -0.37 10.11 -1.22
C ASN A 18 0.58 10.97 -2.09
N GLU A 19 1.43 11.81 -1.49
CA GLU A 19 2.38 12.64 -2.23
C GLU A 19 3.60 13.01 -1.37
N VAL A 20 4.78 12.97 -2.00
CA VAL A 20 6.05 13.49 -1.49
C VAL A 20 6.66 14.44 -2.52
N ASN A 21 7.41 15.44 -2.07
CA ASN A 21 8.17 16.32 -2.96
C ASN A 21 9.50 15.67 -3.39
N ARG A 22 10.30 16.38 -4.18
CA ARG A 22 11.60 15.90 -4.69
C ARG A 22 12.65 15.68 -3.60
N ASP A 23 12.50 16.38 -2.49
CA ASP A 23 13.39 16.30 -1.34
C ASP A 23 12.97 15.17 -0.37
N GLY A 24 11.88 14.45 -0.68
CA GLY A 24 11.38 13.33 0.10
C GLY A 24 10.43 13.73 1.23
N GLU A 25 10.02 14.98 1.30
CA GLU A 25 9.08 15.45 2.32
C GLU A 25 7.63 15.19 1.89
N ALA A 26 6.82 14.67 2.80
CA ALA A 26 5.41 14.41 2.53
C ALA A 26 4.61 15.71 2.38
N THR A 27 4.04 15.93 1.19
CA THR A 27 3.19 17.09 0.89
C THR A 27 1.70 16.77 1.05
N LYS A 28 1.31 15.50 0.90
CA LYS A 28 -0.05 15.01 1.19
C LYS A 28 0.04 13.72 1.99
N THR A 29 -0.25 13.84 3.28
CA THR A 29 -0.04 12.76 4.27
C THR A 29 -1.20 11.79 4.42
N ALA A 30 -2.37 12.12 3.88
CA ALA A 30 -3.47 11.18 3.70
C ALA A 30 -3.04 10.02 2.80
N LYS A 31 -3.70 8.88 2.94
CA LYS A 31 -3.29 7.61 2.35
C LYS A 31 -4.43 7.05 1.50
N ARG A 32 -4.23 7.00 0.18
CA ARG A 32 -5.13 6.26 -0.71
C ARG A 32 -4.75 4.79 -0.74
N ILE A 33 -5.68 3.91 -1.14
CA ILE A 33 -5.39 2.47 -1.19
C ILE A 33 -4.48 2.06 -2.35
N TRP A 34 -4.57 2.77 -3.49
CA TRP A 34 -3.85 2.37 -4.70
C TRP A 34 -2.32 2.29 -4.52
N PRO A 35 -1.60 3.22 -3.85
CA PRO A 35 -0.15 3.15 -3.68
C PRO A 35 0.27 1.91 -2.88
N GLU A 36 -0.54 1.50 -1.90
CA GLU A 36 -0.30 0.28 -1.10
C GLU A 36 -0.35 -0.97 -1.98
N THR A 37 -1.37 -1.08 -2.85
CA THR A 37 -1.50 -2.21 -3.78
C THR A 37 -0.40 -2.22 -4.85
N GLU A 38 0.07 -1.05 -5.29
CA GLU A 38 1.19 -0.95 -6.23
C GLU A 38 2.53 -1.28 -5.56
N ALA A 39 2.72 -0.87 -4.29
CA ALA A 39 3.91 -1.23 -3.51
C ALA A 39 3.99 -2.74 -3.30
N LEU A 40 2.87 -3.41 -2.98
CA LEU A 40 2.79 -4.86 -2.88
C LEU A 40 3.30 -5.54 -4.16
N LYS A 41 2.76 -5.13 -5.32
CA LYS A 41 3.20 -5.66 -6.62
C LYS A 41 4.66 -5.36 -6.91
N ALA A 42 5.14 -4.17 -6.58
CA ALA A 42 6.54 -3.79 -6.80
C ALA A 42 7.50 -4.62 -5.95
N HIS A 43 7.16 -4.88 -4.69
CA HIS A 43 7.92 -5.77 -3.80
C HIS A 43 7.99 -7.20 -4.36
N LEU A 44 6.85 -7.78 -4.77
CA LEU A 44 6.79 -9.10 -5.37
C LEU A 44 7.57 -9.19 -6.69
N CYS A 45 7.46 -8.17 -7.54
CA CYS A 45 8.22 -8.09 -8.78
C CYS A 45 9.74 -8.09 -8.53
N LEU A 46 10.21 -7.31 -7.55
CA LEU A 46 11.62 -7.30 -7.19
C LEU A 46 12.08 -8.59 -6.55
N TYR A 47 11.26 -9.22 -5.71
CA TYR A 47 11.56 -10.54 -5.17
C TYR A 47 11.78 -11.55 -6.30
N ARG A 48 10.89 -11.60 -7.31
CA ARG A 48 11.05 -12.48 -8.48
C ARG A 48 12.33 -12.23 -9.26
N ILE A 49 12.69 -10.96 -9.48
CA ILE A 49 13.87 -10.60 -10.28
C ILE A 49 15.18 -10.82 -9.50
N LYS A 50 15.19 -10.53 -8.19
CA LYS A 50 16.41 -10.48 -7.39
C LYS A 50 16.63 -11.70 -6.51
N GLN A 51 15.58 -12.47 -6.22
CA GLN A 51 15.60 -13.62 -5.31
C GLN A 51 16.18 -13.24 -3.93
N ASP A 52 15.87 -12.03 -3.46
CA ASP A 52 16.33 -11.49 -2.18
C ASP A 52 15.12 -11.38 -1.24
N GLU A 53 15.16 -12.16 -0.16
CA GLU A 53 14.10 -12.31 0.83
C GLU A 53 13.62 -10.98 1.42
N LYS A 54 14.47 -9.95 1.45
CA LYS A 54 14.05 -8.62 1.97
C LYS A 54 12.85 -8.05 1.21
N TYR A 55 12.69 -8.38 -0.07
CA TYR A 55 11.57 -7.92 -0.87
C TYR A 55 10.29 -8.69 -0.56
N LEU A 56 10.41 -9.99 -0.27
CA LEU A 56 9.27 -10.80 0.17
C LEU A 56 8.78 -10.34 1.54
N GLU A 57 9.69 -10.05 2.47
CA GLU A 57 9.33 -9.51 3.79
C GLU A 57 8.64 -8.15 3.70
N ARG A 58 9.08 -7.28 2.78
CA ARG A 58 8.38 -6.02 2.49
C ARG A 58 6.98 -6.25 1.90
N ALA A 59 6.84 -7.23 0.99
CA ALA A 59 5.54 -7.59 0.43
C ALA A 59 4.58 -8.09 1.52
N LYS A 60 5.05 -8.97 2.42
CA LYS A 60 4.29 -9.45 3.59
C LYS A 60 3.83 -8.30 4.47
N ALA A 61 4.76 -7.42 4.85
CA ALA A 61 4.44 -6.25 5.69
C ALA A 61 3.40 -5.33 5.03
N GLN A 62 3.52 -5.09 3.71
CA GLN A 62 2.55 -4.29 2.97
C GLN A 62 1.17 -4.95 2.92
N LYS A 63 1.11 -6.26 2.64
CA LYS A 63 -0.14 -7.03 2.63
C LYS A 63 -0.81 -6.98 4.01
N ASP A 64 -0.05 -7.22 5.07
CA ASP A 64 -0.56 -7.26 6.43
C ASP A 64 -1.06 -5.87 6.88
N PHE A 65 -0.36 -4.80 6.51
CA PHE A 65 -0.82 -3.43 6.73
C PHE A 65 -2.16 -3.18 6.03
N THR A 66 -2.24 -3.50 4.74
CA THR A 66 -3.45 -3.28 3.94
C THR A 66 -4.63 -4.07 4.51
N LEU A 67 -4.47 -5.35 4.83
CA LEU A 67 -5.53 -6.16 5.46
C LEU A 67 -5.95 -5.60 6.82
N LYS A 68 -4.99 -5.21 7.67
CA LYS A 68 -5.27 -4.75 9.03
C LYS A 68 -6.03 -3.43 9.07
N TYR A 69 -5.64 -2.45 8.26
CA TYR A 69 -6.15 -1.09 8.38
C TYR A 69 -7.24 -0.74 7.36
N ARG A 70 -7.28 -1.46 6.22
CA ARG A 70 -8.23 -1.17 5.13
C ARG A 70 -9.47 -2.05 5.14
N LEU A 71 -9.37 -3.31 5.59
CA LEU A 71 -10.51 -4.22 5.58
C LEU A 71 -11.44 -3.95 6.77
N ASN A 72 -12.70 -3.67 6.50
CA ASN A 72 -13.74 -3.53 7.50
C ASN A 72 -14.33 -4.89 7.90
N GLU A 73 -14.96 -4.97 9.06
CA GLU A 73 -15.63 -6.18 9.56
C GLU A 73 -16.78 -6.66 8.63
N ASN A 74 -17.39 -5.74 7.89
CA ASN A 74 -18.43 -6.03 6.90
C ASN A 74 -17.86 -6.44 5.53
N ASN A 75 -16.55 -6.70 5.42
CA ASN A 75 -15.82 -7.01 4.20
C ASN A 75 -15.76 -5.89 3.14
N SER A 76 -16.09 -4.64 3.51
CA SER A 76 -15.80 -3.47 2.68
C SER A 76 -14.36 -2.97 2.89
N TRP A 77 -13.91 -2.05 2.05
CA TRP A 77 -12.54 -1.54 2.05
C TRP A 77 -12.50 -0.03 2.22
N LYS A 78 -11.66 0.48 3.12
CA LYS A 78 -11.46 1.93 3.31
C LYS A 78 -10.59 2.52 2.20
N GLU A 79 -11.15 3.40 1.38
CA GLU A 79 -10.44 3.97 0.22
C GLU A 79 -9.44 5.05 0.63
N HIS A 80 -9.87 5.99 1.47
CA HIS A 80 -9.06 7.09 1.98
C HIS A 80 -8.90 6.97 3.48
N LEU A 81 -7.66 6.95 3.92
CA LEU A 81 -7.32 7.12 5.32
C LEU A 81 -6.67 8.49 5.54
N SER A 82 -6.99 9.12 6.66
CA SER A 82 -6.20 10.21 7.20
C SER A 82 -4.77 9.75 7.50
N ARG A 83 -3.89 10.69 7.86
CA ARG A 83 -2.53 10.32 8.26
C ARG A 83 -2.55 9.32 9.44
N ASP A 84 -3.42 9.56 10.42
CA ASP A 84 -3.59 8.74 11.63
C ASP A 84 -4.55 7.54 11.44
N LEU A 85 -4.77 7.11 10.19
CA LEU A 85 -5.49 5.88 9.82
C LEU A 85 -7.00 5.87 10.12
N LYS A 86 -7.62 7.05 10.22
CA LYS A 86 -9.08 7.18 10.30
C LYS A 86 -9.67 7.15 8.91
N ASP A 87 -10.83 6.54 8.78
CA ASP A 87 -11.57 6.54 7.52
C ASP A 87 -12.06 7.97 7.22
N GLU A 88 -11.79 8.45 6.02
CA GLU A 88 -12.17 9.80 5.58
C GLU A 88 -13.29 9.79 4.54
N THR A 89 -13.67 8.62 4.00
CA THR A 89 -14.68 8.57 2.94
C THR A 89 -15.43 7.25 2.86
N ASP A 90 -16.73 7.36 2.61
CA ASP A 90 -17.57 6.22 2.20
C ASP A 90 -17.55 6.00 0.67
N LEU A 91 -16.78 6.80 -0.08
CA LEU A 91 -16.69 6.68 -1.53
C LEU A 91 -15.72 5.58 -1.94
N HIS A 92 -16.20 4.62 -2.71
CA HIS A 92 -15.39 3.57 -3.34
C HIS A 92 -15.51 3.64 -4.86
N PRO A 93 -14.58 4.35 -5.54
CA PRO A 93 -14.53 4.32 -7.00
C PRO A 93 -14.35 2.89 -7.51
N SER A 94 -14.82 2.60 -8.72
CA SER A 94 -14.62 1.28 -9.35
C SER A 94 -13.14 0.87 -9.46
N THR A 95 -12.24 1.85 -9.47
CA THR A 95 -10.79 1.64 -9.46
C THR A 95 -10.28 0.99 -8.19
N THR A 96 -10.97 1.15 -7.04
CA THR A 96 -10.61 0.50 -5.76
C THR A 96 -10.60 -1.01 -5.89
N ALA A 97 -11.69 -1.58 -6.42
CA ALA A 97 -11.82 -3.01 -6.63
C ALA A 97 -10.77 -3.53 -7.61
N TYR A 98 -10.49 -2.77 -8.69
CA TYR A 98 -9.43 -3.10 -9.64
C TYR A 98 -8.05 -3.18 -8.96
N HIS A 99 -7.65 -2.17 -8.20
CA HIS A 99 -6.34 -2.13 -7.55
C HIS A 99 -6.16 -3.25 -6.52
N LEU A 100 -7.19 -3.48 -5.70
CA LEU A 100 -7.21 -4.59 -4.75
C LEU A 100 -7.08 -5.93 -5.45
N LEU A 101 -7.94 -6.20 -6.44
CA LEU A 101 -7.91 -7.46 -7.18
C LEU A 101 -6.55 -7.70 -7.82
N MET A 102 -6.00 -6.71 -8.52
CA MET A 102 -4.71 -6.84 -9.19
C MET A 102 -3.54 -7.03 -8.21
N GLY A 103 -3.57 -6.34 -7.06
CA GLY A 103 -2.55 -6.49 -6.02
C GLY A 103 -2.54 -7.87 -5.39
N PHE A 104 -3.71 -8.35 -4.95
CA PHE A 104 -3.83 -9.65 -4.29
C PHE A 104 -3.73 -10.83 -5.26
N LEU A 105 -4.12 -10.68 -6.53
CA LEU A 105 -3.82 -11.69 -7.55
C LEU A 105 -2.32 -11.88 -7.77
N GLU A 106 -1.53 -10.80 -7.73
CA GLU A 106 -0.08 -10.94 -7.83
C GLU A 106 0.48 -11.64 -6.58
N TRP A 107 -0.06 -11.38 -5.40
CA TRP A 107 0.31 -12.11 -4.17
C TRP A 107 0.09 -13.62 -4.32
N ILE A 108 -1.12 -14.04 -4.71
CA ILE A 108 -1.49 -15.46 -4.85
C ILE A 108 -0.58 -16.21 -5.84
N LYS A 109 -0.07 -15.53 -6.88
CA LYS A 109 0.86 -16.14 -7.84
C LYS A 109 2.27 -16.36 -7.29
N ASN A 110 2.61 -15.73 -6.16
CA ASN A 110 3.93 -15.71 -5.55
C ASN A 110 3.95 -16.32 -4.15
N GLU A 111 2.81 -16.83 -3.68
CA GLU A 111 2.69 -17.69 -2.49
C GLU A 111 3.10 -19.13 -2.83
#